data_AF-A0A1E3G295-F1
#
_entry.id   AF-A0A1E3G295-F1
#
_cell.length_a   1.000
_cell.length_b   1.000
_cell.length_c   1.000
_cell.angle_alpha   90.00
_cell.angle_beta   90.00
_cell.angle_gamma   90.00
#
_symmetry.space_group_name_H-M   'P 1'
#
loop_
_entity.id
_entity.type
_entity.pdbx_description
1 polymer ?
#
loop_
_entity_poly.entity_id
_entity_poly.type
_entity_poly.pdbx_seq_one_letter_code
_entity_poly.pdbx_strand_id
1 'polypeptide(L)'
;MRFFLCEIEHAKGVHFLALPTEDFLGVSATFVPVPDGERAFGFAEYEGRLYPVVTHADLEKPIFKYFAVYQNFAFGVTRILAEVESTPTPLTKTNPHESLASTGCEEILREVSHYTGIVVHEGQVYYVYNFSNVKVPNDAIVEKVLLRKVTEQYTDTGGDFIILGGKYAVCKDRVKTILLANLVTPFKTEEFDGFIDYERVIPVKNLDTGDYVVVLENVAYRTGKVYVVSGTVLEHPEKGEKILETDAGVFKIVE
;
A
#
# COMPACT_ATOMS: atom_id res chain seq x y z
N MET A 1 -17.79 1.78 11.02
CA MET A 1 -17.19 2.77 10.08
C MET A 1 -15.84 2.24 9.67
N ARG A 2 -15.37 2.49 8.45
CA ARG A 2 -14.07 1.99 7.98
C ARG A 2 -13.02 3.09 7.94
N PHE A 3 -11.79 2.73 8.31
CA PHE A 3 -10.66 3.64 8.41
C PHE A 3 -9.42 3.04 7.75
N PHE A 4 -8.63 3.88 7.10
CA PHE A 4 -7.23 3.59 6.82
C PHE A 4 -6.37 3.99 8.00
N LEU A 5 -5.61 3.04 8.53
CA LEU A 5 -4.58 3.28 9.52
C LEU A 5 -3.32 3.73 8.80
N CYS A 6 -2.84 4.93 9.10
CA CYS A 6 -1.76 5.58 8.38
C CYS A 6 -0.68 6.08 9.34
N GLU A 7 0.52 6.23 8.80
CA GLU A 7 1.67 6.85 9.46
C GLU A 7 2.13 8.06 8.66
N ILE A 8 2.50 9.12 9.38
CA ILE A 8 3.27 10.25 8.84
C ILE A 8 4.55 10.39 9.67
N GLU A 9 5.67 9.99 9.08
CA GLU A 9 7.00 10.33 9.56
C GLU A 9 7.24 11.83 9.36
N HIS A 10 7.85 12.47 10.35
CA HIS A 10 8.22 13.87 10.32
C HIS A 10 9.46 14.09 11.20
N ALA A 11 10.01 15.31 11.23
CA ALA A 11 11.29 15.58 11.90
C ALA A 11 11.33 15.23 13.41
N LYS A 12 10.18 15.14 14.08
CA LYS A 12 10.07 14.90 15.53
C LYS A 12 9.53 13.51 15.90
N GLY A 13 9.21 12.66 14.92
CA GLY A 13 8.69 11.33 15.20
C GLY A 13 7.73 10.80 14.12
N VAL A 14 6.82 9.95 14.55
CA VAL A 14 5.79 9.32 13.70
C VAL A 14 4.42 9.64 14.27
N HIS A 15 3.53 10.16 13.44
CA HIS A 15 2.12 10.34 13.77
C HIS A 15 1.27 9.22 13.20
N PHE A 16 0.47 8.61 14.07
CA PHE A 16 -0.48 7.54 13.72
C PHE A 16 -1.89 8.09 13.58
N LEU A 17 -2.46 7.96 12.38
CA LEU A 17 -3.77 8.51 12.04
C LEU A 17 -4.71 7.40 11.58
N ALA A 18 -5.99 7.57 11.87
CA ALA A 18 -7.08 6.84 11.25
C ALA A 18 -7.81 7.79 10.31
N LEU A 19 -7.68 7.57 9.00
CA LEU A 19 -8.36 8.36 7.99
C LEU A 19 -9.70 7.70 7.64
N PRO A 20 -10.83 8.40 7.76
CA PRO A 20 -12.11 7.90 7.26
C PRO A 20 -12.02 7.48 5.80
N THR A 21 -12.70 6.39 5.44
CA THR A 21 -12.79 5.90 4.05
C THR A 21 -13.93 6.54 3.25
N GLU A 22 -14.75 7.36 3.90
CA GLU A 22 -15.79 8.14 3.23
C GLU A 22 -15.16 9.06 2.17
N ASP A 23 -15.75 9.11 0.98
CA ASP A 23 -15.27 9.87 -0.18
C ASP A 23 -13.88 9.50 -0.72
N PHE A 24 -13.31 8.37 -0.29
CA PHE A 24 -12.06 7.85 -0.80
C PHE A 24 -12.21 7.33 -2.23
N LEU A 25 -11.26 7.69 -3.10
CA LEU A 25 -11.21 7.30 -4.51
C LEU A 25 -10.10 6.28 -4.77
N GLY A 26 -8.93 6.44 -4.15
CA GLY A 26 -7.79 5.56 -4.36
C GLY A 26 -6.49 6.09 -3.77
N VAL A 27 -5.37 5.46 -4.11
CA VAL A 27 -4.03 5.89 -3.67
C VAL A 27 -3.21 6.29 -4.90
N SER A 28 -2.46 7.38 -4.79
CA SER A 28 -1.47 7.78 -5.78
C SER A 28 -0.07 7.84 -5.16
N ALA A 29 0.95 7.46 -5.94
CA ALA A 29 2.36 7.74 -5.64
C ALA A 29 2.91 8.88 -6.52
N THR A 30 2.09 9.44 -7.40
CA THR A 30 2.49 10.44 -8.39
C THR A 30 2.30 11.83 -7.82
N PHE A 31 3.41 12.53 -7.60
CA PHE A 31 3.40 13.93 -7.16
C PHE A 31 3.79 14.87 -8.30
N VAL A 32 2.98 15.91 -8.48
CA VAL A 32 3.19 17.00 -9.41
C VAL A 32 3.46 18.28 -8.60
N PRO A 33 4.72 18.74 -8.49
CA PRO A 33 5.04 19.97 -7.78
C PRO A 33 4.44 21.17 -8.52
N VAL A 34 4.03 22.20 -7.77
CA VAL A 34 3.74 23.51 -8.35
C VAL A 34 5.01 24.35 -8.45
N PRO A 35 5.05 25.33 -9.38
CA PRO A 35 6.16 26.29 -9.44
C PRO A 35 6.34 27.07 -8.12
N ASP A 36 7.58 27.43 -7.82
CA ASP A 36 7.93 28.18 -6.61
C ASP A 36 7.15 29.51 -6.52
N GLY A 37 6.56 29.78 -5.36
CA GLY A 37 5.83 31.03 -5.05
C GLY A 37 4.30 30.94 -5.17
N GLU A 38 3.75 29.81 -5.60
CA GLU A 38 2.32 29.53 -5.58
C GLU A 38 1.81 29.17 -4.17
N ARG A 39 0.50 29.37 -3.91
CA ARG A 39 -0.12 29.09 -2.59
C ARG A 39 -0.38 27.61 -2.31
N ALA A 40 0.05 26.71 -3.19
CA ALA A 40 -0.13 25.27 -3.06
C ALA A 40 1.21 24.57 -2.85
N PHE A 41 1.19 23.40 -2.21
CA PHE A 41 2.37 22.54 -2.10
C PHE A 41 2.63 21.77 -3.41
N GLY A 42 1.56 21.28 -4.02
CA GLY A 42 1.58 20.46 -5.21
C GLY A 42 0.29 19.67 -5.34
N PHE A 43 0.25 18.79 -6.33
CA PHE A 43 -0.90 17.95 -6.65
C PHE A 43 -0.50 16.48 -6.67
N ALA A 44 -1.42 15.60 -6.30
CA ALA A 44 -1.33 14.18 -6.60
C ALA A 44 -2.11 13.90 -7.88
N GLU A 45 -1.55 13.13 -8.80
CA GLU A 45 -2.25 12.69 -10.01
C GLU A 45 -2.93 11.34 -9.77
N TYR A 46 -4.23 11.26 -10.02
CA TYR A 46 -4.98 10.01 -9.94
C TYR A 46 -6.04 9.96 -11.04
N GLU A 47 -5.99 8.89 -11.85
CA GLU A 47 -6.87 8.68 -13.01
C GLU A 47 -6.95 9.91 -13.96
N GLY A 48 -5.80 10.55 -14.20
CA GLY A 48 -5.69 11.71 -15.08
C GLY A 48 -6.28 13.01 -14.52
N ARG A 49 -6.60 13.05 -13.22
CA ARG A 49 -7.04 14.26 -12.50
C ARG A 49 -6.02 14.66 -11.44
N LEU A 50 -5.92 15.96 -11.18
CA LEU A 50 -5.01 16.54 -10.18
C LEU A 50 -5.79 16.89 -8.91
N TYR A 51 -5.31 16.40 -7.78
CA TYR A 51 -5.89 16.62 -6.46
C TYR A 51 -4.90 17.40 -5.61
N PRO A 52 -5.31 18.53 -4.99
CA PRO A 52 -4.40 19.32 -4.17
C PRO A 52 -3.90 18.49 -2.99
N VAL A 53 -2.58 18.50 -2.78
CA VAL A 53 -1.97 17.77 -1.66
C VAL A 53 -2.17 18.55 -0.37
N VAL A 54 -2.75 17.87 0.61
CA VAL A 54 -2.95 18.35 1.98
C VAL A 54 -2.41 17.32 2.97
N THR A 55 -2.25 17.71 4.22
CA THR A 55 -1.82 16.79 5.28
C THR A 55 -2.32 17.24 6.65
N HIS A 56 -1.84 16.56 7.68
CA HIS A 56 -2.00 16.91 9.08
C HIS A 56 -1.36 18.27 9.40
N ALA A 57 -2.00 19.03 10.28
CA ALA A 57 -1.56 20.35 10.67
C ALA A 57 -0.34 20.32 11.60
N ASP A 58 0.60 21.25 11.38
CA ASP A 58 1.69 21.54 12.33
C ASP A 58 2.78 20.45 12.40
N LEU A 59 2.88 19.61 11.36
CA LEU A 59 4.03 18.72 11.16
C LEU A 59 5.21 19.48 10.54
N GLU A 60 6.38 19.38 11.18
CA GLU A 60 7.64 19.90 10.66
C GLU A 60 8.29 18.86 9.75
N LYS A 61 8.48 19.20 8.47
CA LYS A 61 9.06 18.34 7.42
C LYS A 61 8.43 16.94 7.36
N PRO A 62 7.10 16.83 7.18
CA PRO A 62 6.47 15.52 7.02
C PRO A 62 6.95 14.86 5.72
N ILE A 63 7.12 13.54 5.77
CA ILE A 63 7.62 12.73 4.65
C ILE A 63 6.42 12.08 3.94
N PHE A 64 6.21 12.39 2.68
CA PHE A 64 5.16 11.79 1.87
C PHE A 64 5.74 10.82 0.87
N LYS A 65 5.18 9.60 0.86
CA LYS A 65 5.45 8.56 -0.13
C LYS A 65 4.19 8.23 -0.93
N TYR A 66 3.03 8.37 -0.30
CA TYR A 66 1.73 8.09 -0.88
C TYR A 66 0.75 9.22 -0.60
N PHE A 67 -0.25 9.32 -1.46
CA PHE A 67 -1.34 10.27 -1.35
C PHE A 67 -2.67 9.51 -1.35
N ALA A 68 -3.37 9.50 -0.22
CA ALA A 68 -4.72 8.96 -0.13
C ALA A 68 -5.68 9.96 -0.79
N VAL A 69 -6.25 9.58 -1.94
CA VAL A 69 -7.05 10.46 -2.79
C VAL A 69 -8.51 10.40 -2.37
N TYR A 70 -9.06 11.57 -2.08
CA TYR A 70 -10.48 11.80 -1.79
C TYR A 70 -11.09 12.65 -2.89
N GLN A 71 -12.42 12.78 -2.93
CA GLN A 71 -13.13 13.56 -3.95
C GLN A 71 -12.56 14.98 -4.20
N ASN A 72 -12.05 15.65 -3.16
CA ASN A 72 -11.64 17.06 -3.24
C ASN A 72 -10.13 17.32 -3.02
N PHE A 73 -9.38 16.36 -2.49
CA PHE A 73 -7.98 16.53 -2.13
C PHE A 73 -7.26 15.19 -2.06
N ALA A 74 -5.92 15.24 -1.99
CA ALA A 74 -5.12 14.06 -1.70
C ALA A 74 -4.33 14.27 -0.40
N PHE A 75 -4.51 13.35 0.54
CA PHE A 75 -3.90 13.41 1.86
C PHE A 75 -2.53 12.72 1.85
N GLY A 76 -1.46 13.50 2.04
CA GLY A 76 -0.09 13.01 2.05
C GLY A 76 0.20 12.18 3.31
N VAL A 77 0.69 10.96 3.10
CA VAL A 77 1.10 10.03 4.16
C VAL A 77 2.44 9.37 3.83
N THR A 78 3.15 8.92 4.86
CA THR A 78 4.34 8.10 4.68
C THR A 78 3.96 6.66 4.38
N ARG A 79 2.94 6.13 5.06
CA ARG A 79 2.50 4.74 4.88
C ARG A 79 1.02 4.57 5.18
N ILE A 80 0.38 3.64 4.48
CA ILE A 80 -0.93 3.08 4.81
C ILE A 80 -0.68 1.67 5.34
N LEU A 81 -1.05 1.40 6.59
CA LEU A 81 -0.74 0.17 7.30
C LEU A 81 -1.81 -0.90 7.12
N ALA A 82 -3.08 -0.50 7.25
CA ALA A 82 -4.23 -1.41 7.22
C ALA A 82 -5.53 -0.65 6.97
N GLU A 83 -6.55 -1.37 6.49
CA GLU A 83 -7.95 -0.93 6.55
C GLU A 83 -8.65 -1.67 7.69
N VAL A 84 -9.38 -0.95 8.54
CA VAL A 84 -10.09 -1.54 9.67
C VAL A 84 -11.53 -1.05 9.72
N GLU A 85 -12.43 -1.96 10.07
CA GLU A 85 -13.78 -1.60 10.48
C GLU A 85 -13.84 -1.44 12.00
N SER A 86 -14.17 -0.25 12.47
CA SER A 86 -14.22 0.08 13.89
C SER A 86 -15.29 1.12 14.21
N THR A 87 -15.60 1.25 15.49
CA THR A 87 -16.39 2.37 16.03
C THR A 87 -15.45 3.20 16.87
N PRO A 88 -15.12 4.45 16.46
CA PRO A 88 -14.12 5.23 17.15
C PRO A 88 -14.61 5.65 18.53
N THR A 89 -13.72 5.59 19.52
CA THR A 89 -13.99 6.11 20.86
C THR A 89 -13.88 7.64 20.81
N PRO A 90 -14.94 8.40 21.16
CA PRO A 90 -14.87 9.85 21.14
C PRO A 90 -13.83 10.39 22.12
N LEU A 91 -13.15 11.47 21.74
CA LEU A 91 -12.26 12.19 22.66
C LEU A 91 -13.11 12.88 23.74
N THR A 92 -12.85 12.57 25.00
CA THR A 92 -13.50 13.21 26.15
C THR A 92 -12.44 13.80 27.09
N LYS A 93 -12.81 14.85 27.86
CA LYS A 93 -11.91 15.52 28.82
C LYS A 93 -11.30 14.58 29.87
N THR A 94 -11.89 13.41 30.09
CA THR A 94 -11.47 12.41 31.08
C THR A 94 -10.67 11.25 30.48
N ASN A 95 -10.57 11.15 29.16
CA ASN A 95 -9.73 10.17 28.46
C ASN A 95 -8.58 10.83 27.66
N PRO A 96 -7.77 11.73 28.24
CA PRO A 96 -6.50 12.07 27.62
C PRO A 96 -5.63 10.81 27.74
N HIS A 97 -5.37 10.13 26.62
CA HIS A 97 -4.33 9.11 26.58
C HIS A 97 -3.02 9.75 27.09
N GLU A 98 -2.16 9.01 27.79
CA GLU A 98 -1.00 9.58 28.52
C GLU A 98 -0.09 10.50 27.69
N SER A 99 -0.11 10.42 26.35
CA SER A 99 0.63 11.38 25.49
C SER A 99 0.02 12.80 25.49
N LEU A 100 -1.29 12.94 25.69
CA LEU A 100 -2.02 14.22 25.79
C LEU A 100 -2.07 14.78 27.20
N ALA A 101 -1.79 13.96 28.22
CA ALA A 101 -1.88 14.36 29.62
C ALA A 101 -0.63 15.13 30.11
N SER A 102 0.44 15.16 29.32
CA SER A 102 1.68 15.88 29.62
C SER A 102 1.68 17.33 29.14
N THR A 103 0.72 17.72 28.30
CA THR A 103 0.53 19.06 27.75
C THR A 103 -0.64 19.74 28.45
N GLY A 104 -0.50 21.03 28.77
CA GLY A 104 -1.47 21.76 29.60
C GLY A 104 -2.90 21.71 29.03
N CYS A 105 -3.91 21.95 29.88
CA CYS A 105 -5.33 21.88 29.52
C CYS A 105 -5.74 22.73 28.28
N GLU A 106 -4.95 23.72 27.88
CA GLU A 106 -5.16 24.54 26.68
C GLU A 106 -4.65 23.88 25.38
N GLU A 107 -3.58 23.07 25.43
CA GLU A 107 -3.07 22.33 24.27
C GLU A 107 -3.98 21.14 23.93
N ILE A 108 -4.54 20.50 24.97
CA ILE A 108 -5.56 19.45 24.82
C ILE A 108 -6.76 19.97 24.02
N LEU A 109 -7.21 21.22 24.26
CA LEU A 109 -8.33 21.82 23.52
C LEU A 109 -7.98 22.17 22.06
N ARG A 110 -6.71 22.49 21.78
CA ARG A 110 -6.22 22.72 20.42
C ARG A 110 -6.16 21.42 19.61
N GLU A 111 -5.64 20.34 20.20
CA GLU A 111 -5.55 19.03 19.54
C GLU A 111 -6.91 18.34 19.36
N VAL A 112 -7.87 18.57 20.27
CA VAL A 112 -9.26 18.08 20.14
C VAL A 112 -9.97 18.63 18.90
N SER A 113 -9.47 19.70 18.26
CA SER A 113 -10.03 20.17 16.98
C SER A 113 -9.63 19.26 15.81
N HIS A 114 -8.38 18.79 15.77
CA HIS A 114 -7.82 18.02 14.65
C HIS A 114 -8.32 16.59 14.58
N TYR A 115 -8.93 16.07 15.65
CA TYR A 115 -9.34 14.67 15.75
C TYR A 115 -10.76 14.53 16.27
N THR A 116 -11.49 13.53 15.77
CA THR A 116 -12.88 13.25 16.20
C THR A 116 -12.99 12.09 17.19
N GLY A 117 -11.93 11.26 17.30
CA GLY A 117 -11.92 10.08 18.15
C GLY A 117 -10.62 9.30 18.04
N ILE A 118 -10.60 8.11 18.61
CA ILE A 118 -9.48 7.17 18.54
C ILE A 118 -9.93 5.78 18.09
N VAL A 119 -9.06 5.09 17.37
CA VAL A 119 -9.18 3.67 17.05
C VAL A 119 -7.97 2.96 17.66
N VAL A 120 -8.20 1.87 18.38
CA VAL A 120 -7.12 1.01 18.90
C VAL A 120 -7.05 -0.24 18.03
N HIS A 121 -5.88 -0.51 17.47
CA HIS A 121 -5.63 -1.69 16.66
C HIS A 121 -4.28 -2.30 17.04
N GLU A 122 -4.28 -3.59 17.38
CA GLU A 122 -3.08 -4.32 17.81
C GLU A 122 -2.30 -3.65 18.96
N GLY A 123 -3.01 -2.98 19.87
CA GLY A 123 -2.41 -2.27 21.00
C GLY A 123 -1.83 -0.89 20.65
N GLN A 124 -1.87 -0.47 19.39
CA GLN A 124 -1.49 0.86 18.93
C GLN A 124 -2.72 1.78 18.84
N VAL A 125 -2.55 3.04 19.24
CA VAL A 125 -3.59 4.08 19.15
C VAL A 125 -3.43 4.86 17.85
N TYR A 126 -4.54 5.02 17.14
CA TYR A 126 -4.66 5.82 15.93
C TYR A 126 -5.69 6.91 16.14
N TYR A 127 -5.31 8.15 15.87
CA TYR A 127 -6.22 9.30 16.03
C TYR A 127 -7.07 9.48 14.78
N VAL A 128 -8.40 9.45 14.93
CA VAL A 128 -9.31 9.66 13.81
C VAL A 128 -9.23 11.10 13.36
N TYR A 129 -8.72 11.31 12.16
CA TYR A 129 -8.45 12.65 11.66
C TYR A 129 -9.74 13.37 11.23
N ASN A 130 -9.84 14.64 11.61
CA ASN A 130 -10.94 15.52 11.19
C ASN A 130 -10.57 16.22 9.87
N PHE A 131 -11.14 15.78 8.75
CA PHE A 131 -10.86 16.38 7.43
C PHE A 131 -11.26 17.87 7.31
N SER A 132 -12.06 18.40 8.23
CA SER A 132 -12.34 19.84 8.27
C SER A 132 -11.09 20.68 8.61
N ASN A 133 -10.02 20.05 9.10
CA ASN A 133 -8.80 20.71 9.56
C ASN A 133 -7.54 20.37 8.75
N VAL A 134 -7.72 19.82 7.54
CA VAL A 134 -6.60 19.61 6.60
C VAL A 134 -5.85 20.92 6.34
N LYS A 135 -4.53 20.86 6.21
CA LYS A 135 -3.69 22.00 5.84
C LYS A 135 -2.81 21.69 4.64
N VAL A 136 -2.46 22.75 3.90
CA VAL A 136 -1.41 22.67 2.87
C VAL A 136 -0.06 22.54 3.59
N PRO A 137 0.77 21.54 3.25
CA PRO A 137 2.10 21.39 3.83
C PRO A 137 3.03 22.51 3.37
N ASN A 138 3.85 23.06 4.27
CA ASN A 138 4.77 24.15 3.95
C ASN A 138 6.18 23.64 3.58
N ASP A 139 6.63 22.54 4.17
CA ASP A 139 8.01 22.06 4.11
C ASP A 139 8.11 20.53 3.96
N ALA A 140 7.06 19.91 3.43
CA ALA A 140 7.01 18.46 3.29
C ALA A 140 8.05 17.93 2.28
N ILE A 141 8.59 16.75 2.58
CA ILE A 141 9.55 16.04 1.74
C ILE A 141 8.78 14.96 1.00
N VAL A 142 8.72 15.04 -0.33
CA VAL A 142 8.16 13.97 -1.15
C VAL A 142 9.27 13.01 -1.52
N GLU A 143 9.26 11.83 -0.90
CA GLU A 143 10.16 10.75 -1.26
C GLU A 143 9.55 9.94 -2.40
N LYS A 144 10.22 9.96 -3.55
CA LYS A 144 9.92 8.99 -4.59
C LYS A 144 10.24 7.61 -4.04
N VAL A 145 9.24 6.72 -4.03
CA VAL A 145 9.44 5.32 -3.69
C VAL A 145 10.34 4.70 -4.76
N LEU A 146 11.65 4.74 -4.53
CA LEU A 146 12.63 4.01 -5.32
C LEU A 146 12.60 2.56 -4.84
N LEU A 147 11.79 1.73 -5.49
CA LEU A 147 11.89 0.28 -5.35
C LEU A 147 13.30 -0.12 -5.78
N ARG A 148 14.15 -0.51 -4.82
CA ARG A 148 15.37 -1.26 -5.15
C ARG A 148 14.90 -2.50 -5.91
N LYS A 149 15.20 -2.57 -7.21
CA LYS A 149 15.32 -3.85 -7.92
C LYS A 149 16.32 -4.68 -7.11
N VAL A 150 15.83 -5.59 -6.27
CA VAL A 150 16.65 -6.74 -5.87
C VAL A 150 16.78 -7.56 -7.14
N THR A 151 17.77 -7.19 -7.95
CA THR A 151 18.17 -8.00 -9.10
C THR A 151 19.01 -9.11 -8.50
N GLU A 152 18.38 -10.08 -7.84
CA GLU A 152 19.01 -11.38 -7.79
C GLU A 152 19.09 -11.83 -9.24
N GLN A 153 20.33 -11.83 -9.75
CA GLN A 153 20.65 -12.46 -11.02
C GLN A 153 20.29 -13.94 -10.85
N TYR A 154 19.09 -14.30 -11.30
CA TYR A 154 18.78 -15.69 -11.56
C TYR A 154 19.80 -16.18 -12.59
N THR A 155 20.68 -17.08 -12.16
CA THR A 155 21.49 -17.88 -13.08
C THR A 155 20.53 -18.58 -14.02
N ASP A 156 20.66 -18.28 -15.30
CA ASP A 156 19.81 -18.81 -16.35
C ASP A 156 20.00 -20.33 -16.44
N THR A 157 19.12 -21.09 -15.79
CA THR A 157 19.15 -22.55 -15.76
C THR A 157 18.41 -23.21 -16.93
N GLY A 158 18.12 -22.46 -18.00
CA GLY A 158 17.70 -23.04 -19.28
C GLY A 158 16.27 -23.59 -19.36
N GLY A 159 15.38 -23.19 -18.44
CA GLY A 159 13.96 -23.54 -18.52
C GLY A 159 13.03 -22.37 -18.87
N ASP A 160 11.95 -22.71 -19.58
CA ASP A 160 11.00 -21.79 -20.19
C ASP A 160 9.87 -21.36 -19.24
N PHE A 161 9.69 -22.07 -18.12
CA PHE A 161 8.59 -21.85 -17.18
C PHE A 161 9.08 -21.70 -15.74
N ILE A 162 8.38 -20.85 -14.98
CA ILE A 162 8.51 -20.72 -13.53
C ILE A 162 7.32 -21.43 -12.87
N ILE A 163 7.61 -22.36 -11.97
CA ILE A 163 6.59 -23.06 -11.17
C ILE A 163 6.28 -22.29 -9.89
N LEU A 164 4.99 -22.11 -9.62
CA LEU A 164 4.44 -21.43 -8.45
C LEU A 164 3.71 -22.44 -7.56
N GLY A 165 4.09 -22.52 -6.28
CA GLY A 165 3.41 -23.32 -5.25
C GLY A 165 3.42 -24.82 -5.54
N GLY A 166 4.24 -25.27 -6.49
CA GLY A 166 4.25 -26.65 -6.99
C GLY A 166 2.98 -27.08 -7.72
N LYS A 167 2.14 -26.13 -8.17
CA LYS A 167 0.84 -26.42 -8.81
C LYS A 167 0.62 -25.68 -10.13
N TYR A 168 1.15 -24.46 -10.22
CA TYR A 168 0.94 -23.59 -11.36
C TYR A 168 2.24 -23.33 -12.09
N ALA A 169 2.17 -23.03 -13.38
CA ALA A 169 3.30 -22.65 -14.21
C ALA A 169 3.02 -21.31 -14.88
N VAL A 170 4.05 -20.49 -15.04
CA VAL A 170 4.01 -19.26 -15.84
C VAL A 170 5.21 -19.19 -16.77
N CYS A 171 5.01 -18.74 -18.01
CA CYS A 171 6.11 -18.54 -18.93
C CYS A 171 7.10 -17.51 -18.37
N LYS A 172 8.39 -17.83 -18.43
CA LYS A 172 9.45 -17.00 -17.83
C LYS A 172 9.53 -15.60 -18.43
N ASP A 173 9.22 -15.45 -19.72
CA ASP A 173 9.17 -14.17 -20.44
C ASP A 173 8.07 -13.21 -19.94
N ARG A 174 7.02 -13.74 -19.31
CA ARG A 174 5.93 -12.96 -18.71
C ARG A 174 6.22 -12.52 -17.28
N VAL A 175 7.24 -13.10 -16.65
CA VAL A 175 7.64 -12.76 -15.29
C VAL A 175 8.51 -11.52 -15.33
N LYS A 176 8.01 -10.42 -14.77
CA LYS A 176 8.74 -9.15 -14.68
C LYS A 176 9.83 -9.21 -13.62
N THR A 177 9.50 -9.79 -12.48
CA THR A 177 10.42 -9.93 -11.35
C THR A 177 9.88 -10.93 -10.32
N ILE A 178 10.73 -11.30 -9.37
CA ILE A 178 10.38 -12.07 -8.19
C ILE A 178 10.85 -11.26 -6.99
N LEU A 179 9.95 -11.01 -6.05
CA LEU A 179 10.15 -10.17 -4.87
C LEU A 179 9.96 -10.99 -3.60
N LEU A 180 10.41 -10.44 -2.47
CA LEU A 180 10.08 -10.97 -1.15
C LEU A 180 8.68 -10.53 -0.74
N ALA A 181 7.95 -11.41 -0.03
CA ALA A 181 6.58 -11.18 0.39
C ALA A 181 6.41 -10.06 1.41
N ASN A 182 7.49 -9.63 2.08
CA ASN A 182 7.48 -8.46 2.96
C ASN A 182 7.27 -7.13 2.21
N LEU A 183 7.39 -7.13 0.88
CA LEU A 183 7.07 -5.98 0.02
C LEU A 183 5.58 -5.90 -0.34
N VAL A 184 4.78 -6.92 0.02
CA VAL A 184 3.32 -6.90 -0.16
C VAL A 184 2.73 -5.97 0.88
N THR A 185 1.96 -5.00 0.41
CA THR A 185 1.05 -4.24 1.27
C THR A 185 -0.19 -5.10 1.52
N PRO A 186 -0.47 -5.50 2.76
CA PRO A 186 -1.59 -6.38 3.05
C PRO A 186 -2.93 -5.72 2.69
N PHE A 187 -3.74 -6.43 1.91
CA PHE A 187 -5.11 -6.06 1.54
C PHE A 187 -5.87 -7.35 1.26
N LYS A 188 -6.32 -7.98 2.35
CA LYS A 188 -6.85 -9.35 2.31
C LYS A 188 -8.29 -9.37 1.81
N THR A 189 -8.51 -10.14 0.76
CA THR A 189 -9.83 -10.54 0.24
C THR A 189 -9.86 -12.07 0.11
N GLU A 190 -10.97 -12.65 -0.35
CA GLU A 190 -11.03 -14.11 -0.60
C GLU A 190 -10.01 -14.57 -1.66
N GLU A 191 -9.63 -13.70 -2.61
CA GLU A 191 -8.74 -14.05 -3.73
C GLU A 191 -7.33 -13.45 -3.64
N PHE A 192 -7.14 -12.39 -2.85
CA PHE A 192 -5.91 -11.60 -2.82
C PHE A 192 -5.39 -11.41 -1.40
N ASP A 193 -4.06 -11.48 -1.25
CA ASP A 193 -3.34 -11.25 0.00
C ASP A 193 -2.97 -9.77 0.19
N GLY A 194 -2.97 -9.01 -0.90
CA GLY A 194 -2.54 -7.63 -0.90
C GLY A 194 -2.29 -7.09 -2.28
N PHE A 195 -1.43 -6.07 -2.34
CA PHE A 195 -0.89 -5.54 -3.57
C PHE A 195 0.59 -5.21 -3.41
N ILE A 196 1.29 -5.14 -4.52
CA ILE A 196 2.64 -4.57 -4.61
C ILE A 196 2.58 -3.34 -5.49
N ASP A 197 3.41 -2.36 -5.16
CA ASP A 197 3.72 -1.28 -6.09
C ASP A 197 4.92 -1.75 -6.92
N TYR A 198 4.72 -1.96 -8.22
CA TYR A 198 5.76 -2.33 -9.18
C TYR A 198 5.46 -1.64 -10.51
N GLU A 199 5.95 -0.41 -10.67
CA GLU A 199 5.64 0.52 -11.77
C GLU A 199 4.15 0.96 -11.84
N ARG A 200 3.27 0.15 -11.25
CA ARG A 200 1.84 0.35 -10.99
C ARG A 200 1.41 -0.55 -9.82
N VAL A 201 0.20 -0.32 -9.31
CA VAL A 201 -0.40 -1.19 -8.29
C VAL A 201 -0.79 -2.53 -8.93
N ILE A 202 -0.15 -3.61 -8.49
CA ILE A 202 -0.41 -4.97 -8.96
C ILE A 202 -0.98 -5.79 -7.80
N PRO A 203 -2.20 -6.35 -7.93
CA PRO A 203 -2.80 -7.17 -6.89
C PRO A 203 -2.05 -8.50 -6.75
N VAL A 204 -1.91 -8.97 -5.52
CA VAL A 204 -1.16 -10.18 -5.16
C VAL A 204 -2.15 -11.28 -4.77
N LYS A 205 -2.26 -12.32 -5.60
CA LYS A 205 -3.03 -13.54 -5.29
C LYS A 205 -2.25 -14.43 -4.34
N ASN A 206 -2.94 -14.98 -3.35
CA ASN A 206 -2.34 -15.93 -2.44
C ASN A 206 -2.47 -17.35 -3.00
N LEU A 207 -1.35 -18.00 -3.32
CA LEU A 207 -1.35 -19.43 -3.66
C LEU A 207 -1.06 -20.30 -2.44
N ASP A 208 -0.17 -19.83 -1.56
CA ASP A 208 0.21 -20.43 -0.28
C ASP A 208 0.92 -19.40 0.64
N THR A 209 1.24 -19.79 1.88
CA THR A 209 1.83 -18.91 2.91
C THR A 209 3.32 -18.60 2.73
N GLY A 210 3.80 -18.48 1.49
CA GLY A 210 5.21 -18.35 1.18
C GLY A 210 5.83 -16.96 1.26
N ASP A 211 7.15 -16.93 1.10
CA ASP A 211 7.98 -15.72 1.22
C ASP A 211 8.30 -15.04 -0.11
N TYR A 212 7.86 -15.60 -1.25
CA TYR A 212 8.13 -15.06 -2.58
C TYR A 212 6.85 -14.52 -3.24
N VAL A 213 7.04 -13.50 -4.07
CA VAL A 213 5.99 -12.88 -4.89
C VAL A 213 6.47 -12.83 -6.33
N VAL A 214 5.83 -13.58 -7.21
CA VAL A 214 6.16 -13.60 -8.64
C VAL A 214 5.27 -12.59 -9.36
N VAL A 215 5.89 -11.59 -9.97
CA VAL A 215 5.20 -10.43 -10.56
C VAL A 215 5.05 -10.63 -12.06
N LEU A 216 3.80 -10.63 -12.52
CA LEU A 216 3.45 -10.58 -13.94
C LEU A 216 2.99 -9.17 -14.31
N GLU A 217 2.54 -9.01 -15.56
CA GLU A 217 2.04 -7.73 -16.08
C GLU A 217 0.92 -7.14 -15.19
N ASN A 218 -0.17 -7.88 -14.96
CA ASN A 218 -1.37 -7.36 -14.28
C ASN A 218 -1.69 -8.02 -12.93
N VAL A 219 -0.90 -9.01 -12.51
CA VAL A 219 -1.14 -9.76 -11.27
C VAL A 219 0.18 -10.27 -10.72
N ALA A 220 0.26 -10.45 -9.41
CA ALA A 220 1.37 -11.11 -8.76
C ALA A 220 0.87 -12.31 -7.95
N TYR A 221 1.73 -13.30 -7.73
CA TYR A 221 1.39 -14.51 -7.00
C TYR A 221 2.33 -14.69 -5.82
N ARG A 222 1.77 -14.78 -4.61
CA ARG A 222 2.51 -15.16 -3.41
C ARG A 222 2.64 -16.68 -3.33
N THR A 223 3.86 -17.17 -3.14
CA THR A 223 4.19 -18.60 -3.13
C THR A 223 5.45 -18.90 -2.32
N GLY A 224 5.52 -20.09 -1.73
CA GLY A 224 6.63 -20.56 -0.91
C GLY A 224 7.65 -21.37 -1.70
N LYS A 225 7.28 -21.78 -2.92
CA LYS A 225 8.16 -22.51 -3.83
C LYS A 225 8.17 -21.84 -5.20
N VAL A 226 9.37 -21.53 -5.67
CA VAL A 226 9.63 -20.99 -7.01
C VAL A 226 10.82 -21.73 -7.59
N TYR A 227 10.63 -22.38 -8.74
CA TYR A 227 11.70 -23.06 -9.47
C TYR A 227 11.42 -23.08 -10.96
N VAL A 228 12.46 -23.27 -11.77
CA VAL A 228 12.39 -23.21 -13.23
C VAL A 228 12.35 -24.62 -13.81
N VAL A 229 11.52 -24.85 -14.83
CA VAL A 229 11.43 -26.13 -15.56
C VAL A 229 11.20 -25.90 -17.06
N SER A 230 11.48 -26.94 -17.85
CA SER A 230 11.04 -27.06 -19.25
C SER A 230 10.02 -28.18 -19.37
N GLY A 231 9.13 -28.09 -20.35
CA GLY A 231 8.09 -29.09 -20.56
C GLY A 231 7.32 -28.89 -21.85
N THR A 232 6.34 -29.76 -22.07
CA THR A 232 5.44 -29.70 -23.22
C THR A 232 4.13 -29.04 -22.82
N VAL A 233 3.70 -28.02 -23.58
CA VAL A 233 2.40 -27.39 -23.38
C VAL A 233 1.33 -28.21 -24.08
N LEU A 234 0.33 -28.65 -23.33
CA LEU A 234 -0.87 -29.30 -23.84
C LEU A 234 -2.05 -28.36 -23.66
N GLU A 235 -2.89 -28.25 -24.68
CA GLU A 235 -4.09 -27.40 -24.66
C GLU A 235 -5.34 -28.28 -24.72
N HIS A 236 -6.25 -28.10 -23.77
CA HIS A 236 -7.52 -28.82 -23.77
C HIS A 236 -8.48 -28.16 -24.78
N PRO A 237 -8.82 -28.80 -25.92
CA PRO A 237 -9.49 -28.14 -27.04
C PRO A 237 -10.86 -27.53 -26.70
N GLU A 238 -11.56 -28.12 -25.72
CA GLU A 238 -12.92 -27.72 -25.35
C GLU A 238 -12.99 -26.69 -24.22
N LYS A 239 -11.91 -26.50 -23.45
CA LYS A 239 -11.91 -25.63 -22.25
C LYS A 239 -10.94 -24.45 -22.35
N GLY A 240 -10.05 -24.45 -23.35
CA GLY A 240 -8.99 -23.44 -23.48
C GLY A 240 -7.97 -23.44 -22.34
N GLU A 241 -8.01 -24.47 -21.48
CA GLU A 241 -7.06 -24.60 -20.38
C GLU A 241 -5.75 -25.18 -20.91
N LYS A 242 -4.65 -24.50 -20.63
CA LYS A 242 -3.30 -24.98 -20.95
C LYS A 242 -2.65 -25.59 -19.72
N ILE A 243 -1.99 -26.72 -19.92
CA ILE A 243 -1.21 -27.42 -18.90
C ILE A 243 0.21 -27.63 -19.40
N LEU A 244 1.16 -27.61 -18.47
CA LEU A 244 2.56 -27.93 -18.72
C LEU A 244 2.84 -29.33 -18.20
N GLU A 245 3.23 -30.24 -19.09
CA GLU A 245 3.69 -31.58 -18.73
C GLU A 245 5.22 -31.62 -18.67
N THR A 246 5.76 -32.11 -17.56
CA THR A 246 7.20 -32.25 -17.29
C THR A 246 7.49 -33.60 -16.63
N ASP A 247 8.75 -34.03 -16.60
CA ASP A 247 9.16 -35.21 -15.84
C ASP A 247 8.87 -35.10 -14.34
N ALA A 248 8.78 -33.88 -13.81
CA ALA A 248 8.48 -33.60 -12.41
C ALA A 248 6.97 -33.58 -12.09
N GLY A 249 6.10 -33.59 -13.10
CA GLY A 249 4.66 -33.55 -12.94
C GLY A 249 3.95 -32.64 -13.95
N VAL A 250 2.65 -32.47 -13.72
CA VAL A 250 1.75 -31.67 -14.56
C VAL A 250 1.30 -30.43 -13.81
N PHE A 251 1.42 -29.26 -14.43
CA PHE A 251 1.11 -27.97 -13.83
C PHE A 251 0.09 -27.20 -14.66
N LYS A 252 -0.84 -26.49 -14.01
CA LYS A 252 -1.77 -25.61 -14.71
C LYS A 252 -1.06 -24.33 -15.11
N ILE A 253 -1.11 -23.94 -16.40
CA ILE A 253 -0.53 -22.67 -16.84
C ILE A 253 -1.48 -21.54 -16.45
N VAL A 254 -0.94 -20.53 -15.75
CA VAL A 254 -1.64 -19.28 -15.42
C VAL A 254 -1.11 -18.17 -16.30
N GLU A 255 -2.02 -17.56 -17.07
CA GLU A 255 -1.74 -16.47 -18.00
C GLU A 255 -2.29 -15.15 -17.45
#